data_AF-A0A8J3XA90-F1
#
_entry.id   AF-A0A8J3XA90-F1
#
_cell.length_a   1.000
_cell.length_b   1.000
_cell.length_c   1.000
_cell.angle_alpha   90.00
_cell.angle_beta   90.00
_cell.angle_gamma   90.00
#
_symmetry.space_group_name_H-M   'P 1'
#
loop_
_entity.id
_entity.type
_entity.pdbx_description
1 polymer ?
#
loop_
_entity_poly.entity_id
_entity_poly.type
_entity_poly.pdbx_seq_one_letter_code
_entity_poly.pdbx_strand_id
1 'polypeptide(L)'
;MSRHRDVVQLLSEARPAQLDRGLSIDLTTITAFPQEAPTRKTNTRRLVLAAGLVPTVAAAAAVAVTVAQNPAAPTPRPTLSQRTAPADKPATAQQFLLVAAEQVAVGEAATGRYWTTTTEHGETRQVGPKAGPYDIVLRMTAERWMASSPKDKSWEFYQSLGAAPATAADKEAWKRDGSPAQWTEPAPKGMKPIVIAAAGGPRRLRTPGGMGPRDYLLGGQPISPAALSALPDDPAALKAYLVRKHKDTGGLEGRNDYLFNSADALVLELPVTPEVRAAAYKLIAGLDGITSLGTVTDQHGRKGVAVAYTRRGDAGARAQTRLIIDPRTGHALAEESWHLGARDKLMSYTLITGAAWSDDAPPSK
;
A
#
# COMPACT_ATOMS: atom_id res chain seq x y z
N MET A 1 -44.30 15.20 45.94
CA MET A 1 -44.09 15.91 44.66
C MET A 1 -42.61 16.22 44.54
N SER A 2 -41.85 15.39 43.81
CA SER A 2 -40.40 15.58 43.62
C SER A 2 -40.07 15.72 42.14
N ARG A 3 -39.26 16.74 41.85
CA ARG A 3 -38.82 17.19 40.53
C ARG A 3 -37.64 16.35 40.06
N HIS A 4 -37.78 15.65 38.94
CA HIS A 4 -36.63 15.17 38.17
C HIS A 4 -36.25 16.24 37.15
N ARG A 5 -35.12 16.91 37.39
CA ARG A 5 -34.44 17.74 36.38
C ARG A 5 -33.64 16.82 35.47
N ASP A 6 -33.72 17.11 34.18
CA ASP A 6 -33.23 16.30 33.07
C ASP A 6 -31.69 16.33 32.99
N VAL A 7 -31.07 15.15 33.07
CA VAL A 7 -29.61 14.95 33.10
C VAL A 7 -28.95 15.40 31.78
N VAL A 8 -29.72 15.45 30.70
CA VAL A 8 -29.27 15.92 29.38
C VAL A 8 -28.99 17.44 29.39
N GLN A 9 -29.74 18.20 30.17
CA GLN A 9 -29.58 19.66 30.24
C GLN A 9 -28.33 20.07 31.03
N LEU A 10 -28.00 19.30 32.08
CA LEU A 10 -26.78 19.49 32.88
C LEU A 10 -25.48 19.19 32.12
N LEU A 11 -25.52 18.32 31.11
CA LEU A 11 -24.36 18.04 30.25
C LEU A 11 -24.17 19.10 29.16
N SER A 12 -25.22 19.83 28.79
CA SER A 12 -25.14 20.92 27.82
C SER A 12 -24.53 22.20 28.41
N GLU A 13 -24.72 22.45 29.70
CA GLU A 13 -24.23 23.65 30.40
C GLU A 13 -22.76 23.54 30.87
N ALA A 14 -22.14 22.35 30.80
CA ALA A 14 -20.76 22.12 31.23
C ALA A 14 -19.73 22.12 30.07
N ARG A 15 -20.11 22.53 28.85
CA ARG A 15 -19.18 22.60 27.71
C ARG A 15 -18.17 23.75 27.89
N PRO A 16 -16.86 23.47 27.97
CA PRO A 16 -15.85 24.53 28.02
C PRO A 16 -15.77 25.27 26.68
N ALA A 17 -15.75 26.61 26.73
CA ALA A 17 -15.68 27.53 25.57
C ALA A 17 -14.44 27.36 24.67
N GLN A 18 -13.58 26.39 24.96
CA GLN A 18 -12.39 26.03 24.18
C GLN A 18 -12.75 25.15 22.97
N LEU A 19 -13.94 24.54 22.94
CA LEU A 19 -14.41 23.68 21.85
C LEU A 19 -15.09 24.44 20.69
N ASP A 20 -15.36 25.73 20.83
CA ASP A 20 -15.95 26.58 19.78
C ASP A 20 -14.91 27.23 18.85
N ARG A 21 -13.60 27.01 19.11
CA ARG A 21 -12.56 27.44 18.18
C ARG A 21 -12.39 26.38 17.10
N GLY A 22 -12.91 26.68 15.91
CA GLY A 22 -12.65 25.94 14.68
C GLY A 22 -11.15 25.88 14.39
N LEU A 23 -10.50 24.83 14.88
CA LEU A 23 -9.14 24.47 14.49
C LEU A 23 -9.26 23.72 13.16
N SER A 24 -8.90 24.40 12.07
CA SER A 24 -8.54 23.72 10.83
C SER A 24 -7.24 22.96 11.07
N ILE A 25 -7.35 21.72 11.54
CA ILE A 25 -6.21 20.81 11.62
C ILE A 25 -5.91 20.35 10.20
N ASP A 26 -4.77 20.77 9.68
CA ASP A 26 -4.26 20.27 8.41
C ASP A 26 -3.76 18.82 8.59
N LEU A 27 -4.61 17.87 8.18
CA LEU A 27 -4.33 16.43 8.25
C LEU A 27 -3.07 16.04 7.46
N THR A 28 -2.63 16.85 6.49
CA THR A 28 -1.41 16.56 5.71
C THR A 28 -0.13 16.68 6.53
N THR A 29 -0.17 17.42 7.64
CA THR A 29 0.98 17.57 8.56
C THR A 29 1.08 16.40 9.55
N ILE A 30 -0.01 15.68 9.78
CA ILE A 30 -0.06 14.52 10.69
C ILE A 30 0.33 13.23 9.95
N THR A 31 0.15 13.17 8.63
CA THR A 31 0.46 11.98 7.81
C THR A 31 1.87 11.97 7.22
N ALA A 32 2.66 13.03 7.38
CA ALA A 32 4.04 13.08 6.91
C ALA A 32 4.98 12.46 7.95
N PHE A 33 5.58 11.32 7.63
CA PHE A 33 6.70 10.78 8.42
C PHE A 33 7.88 11.77 8.38
N PRO A 34 8.61 11.95 9.48
CA PRO A 34 9.86 12.69 9.46
C PRO A 34 10.89 11.93 8.62
N GLN A 35 11.07 12.38 7.38
CA GLN A 35 12.21 11.99 6.55
C GLN A 35 13.46 12.65 7.12
N GLU A 36 14.52 11.88 7.41
CA GLU A 36 15.83 12.47 7.64
C GLU A 36 16.26 13.19 6.36
N ALA A 37 16.36 14.52 6.42
CA ALA A 37 16.90 15.31 5.33
C ALA A 37 18.32 14.80 5.02
N PRO A 38 18.66 14.53 3.75
CA PRO A 38 20.01 14.11 3.41
C PRO A 38 20.98 15.21 3.83
N THR A 39 21.89 14.89 4.75
CA THR A 39 22.99 15.77 5.13
C THR A 39 23.87 15.99 3.90
N ARG A 40 23.72 17.16 3.28
CA ARG A 40 24.48 17.56 2.10
C ARG A 40 25.94 17.78 2.51
N LYS A 41 26.74 16.70 2.53
CA LYS A 41 28.20 16.82 2.63
C LYS A 41 28.71 17.51 1.37
N THR A 42 29.00 18.80 1.46
CA THR A 42 29.65 19.56 0.41
C THR A 42 31.10 19.10 0.27
N ASN A 43 31.32 18.10 -0.58
CA ASN A 43 32.67 17.70 -1.01
C ASN A 43 33.13 18.70 -2.08
N THR A 44 33.92 19.69 -1.70
CA THR A 44 34.67 20.53 -2.64
C THR A 44 35.82 19.71 -3.20
N ARG A 45 35.61 19.03 -4.34
CA ARG A 45 36.70 18.44 -5.13
C ARG A 45 37.11 19.44 -6.22
N ARG A 46 38.35 19.91 -6.11
CA ARG A 46 39.04 20.74 -7.10
C ARG A 46 39.18 19.94 -8.41
N LEU A 47 38.74 20.53 -9.52
CA LEU A 47 38.94 20.02 -10.87
C LEU A 47 40.41 20.22 -11.28
N VAL A 48 41.09 19.14 -11.63
CA VAL A 48 42.32 19.18 -12.43
C VAL A 48 42.00 18.46 -13.73
N LEU A 49 42.04 19.22 -14.83
CA LEU A 49 41.97 18.71 -16.20
C LEU A 49 43.29 18.01 -16.55
N ALA A 50 43.22 16.76 -17.01
CA ALA A 50 44.28 16.16 -17.81
C ALA A 50 43.65 15.23 -18.86
N ALA A 51 43.98 15.52 -20.11
CA ALA A 51 43.57 14.83 -21.31
C ALA A 51 44.32 13.50 -21.50
N GLY A 52 43.70 12.53 -22.19
CA GLY A 52 44.41 11.34 -22.69
C GLY A 52 43.53 10.17 -23.12
N LEU A 53 43.24 10.11 -24.43
CA LEU A 53 43.15 8.95 -25.35
C LEU A 53 42.41 7.62 -24.99
N VAL A 54 41.64 7.19 -26.00
CA VAL A 54 40.67 6.08 -26.23
C VAL A 54 41.39 4.75 -26.62
N PRO A 55 40.81 3.53 -26.88
CA PRO A 55 39.46 2.91 -26.67
C PRO A 55 39.45 1.54 -25.91
N THR A 56 38.27 1.05 -25.49
CA THR A 56 37.72 -0.26 -25.94
C THR A 56 36.27 -0.48 -25.46
N VAL A 57 35.43 -0.74 -26.47
CA VAL A 57 34.07 -1.30 -26.58
C VAL A 57 33.41 -1.92 -25.34
N ALA A 58 32.25 -1.36 -24.95
CA ALA A 58 31.14 -2.11 -24.35
C ALA A 58 29.83 -1.57 -24.93
N ALA A 59 29.17 -2.38 -25.76
CA ALA A 59 27.87 -2.08 -26.33
C ALA A 59 26.78 -2.18 -25.26
N ALA A 60 26.24 -1.04 -24.83
CA ALA A 60 24.96 -0.96 -24.13
C ALA A 60 23.93 -0.43 -25.13
N ALA A 61 23.03 -1.29 -25.58
CA ALA A 61 21.88 -0.88 -26.40
C ALA A 61 20.87 -0.15 -25.51
N ALA A 62 21.04 1.17 -25.38
CA ALA A 62 19.99 2.06 -24.93
C ALA A 62 19.12 2.41 -26.14
N VAL A 63 17.89 1.90 -26.19
CA VAL A 63 16.88 2.38 -27.16
C VAL A 63 16.41 3.74 -26.68
N ALA A 64 17.13 4.80 -27.10
CA ALA A 64 16.65 6.16 -27.03
C ALA A 64 15.67 6.36 -28.21
N VAL A 65 14.37 6.46 -27.91
CA VAL A 65 13.39 6.94 -28.88
C VAL A 65 13.69 8.43 -29.12
N THR A 66 14.45 8.70 -30.18
CA THR A 66 14.63 10.05 -30.72
C THR A 66 13.43 10.35 -31.60
N VAL A 67 12.51 11.17 -31.09
CA VAL A 67 11.47 11.76 -31.93
C VAL A 67 12.16 12.81 -32.82
N ALA A 68 12.31 12.46 -34.10
CA ALA A 68 12.72 13.39 -35.13
C ALA A 68 11.72 14.55 -35.21
N GLN A 69 12.17 15.76 -34.90
CA GLN A 69 11.43 16.98 -35.17
C GLN A 69 11.67 17.39 -36.63
N ASN A 70 10.68 17.16 -37.50
CA ASN A 70 10.58 17.86 -38.77
C ASN A 70 10.05 19.29 -38.51
N PRO A 71 10.68 20.35 -39.04
CA PRO A 71 10.14 21.69 -38.94
C PRO A 71 9.10 21.91 -40.06
N ALA A 72 7.82 21.90 -39.69
CA ALA A 72 6.75 22.42 -40.54
C ALA A 72 6.12 23.65 -39.88
N ALA A 73 5.97 24.70 -40.67
CA ALA A 73 5.57 26.06 -40.31
C ALA A 73 4.20 26.17 -39.59
N PRO A 74 3.92 27.28 -38.89
CA PRO A 74 2.80 27.38 -37.95
C PRO A 74 1.47 27.72 -38.64
N THR A 75 0.45 26.89 -38.40
CA THR A 75 -0.95 27.24 -38.68
C THR A 75 -1.64 27.69 -37.37
N PRO A 76 -2.49 28.74 -37.35
CA PRO A 76 -3.03 29.28 -36.11
C PRO A 76 -4.02 28.32 -35.45
N ARG A 77 -3.79 28.01 -34.17
CA ARG A 77 -4.69 27.21 -33.34
C ARG A 77 -5.88 28.07 -32.88
N PRO A 78 -7.14 27.66 -33.06
CA PRO A 78 -8.26 28.32 -32.42
C PRO A 78 -8.16 28.11 -30.91
N THR A 79 -8.16 29.21 -30.16
CA THR A 79 -8.26 29.23 -28.70
C THR A 79 -9.61 28.67 -28.27
N LEU A 80 -9.64 27.39 -27.89
CA LEU A 80 -10.71 26.88 -27.06
C LEU A 80 -10.50 27.43 -25.65
N SER A 81 -11.38 28.35 -25.27
CA SER A 81 -11.52 28.87 -23.92
C SER A 81 -11.42 27.73 -22.92
N GLN A 82 -10.48 27.83 -22.00
CA GLN A 82 -10.44 27.03 -20.78
C GLN A 82 -11.78 27.25 -20.07
N ARG A 83 -12.70 26.31 -20.25
CA ARG A 83 -13.81 26.12 -19.34
C ARG A 83 -13.17 25.60 -18.07
N THR A 84 -12.89 26.51 -17.13
CA THR A 84 -12.60 26.17 -15.74
C THR A 84 -13.79 25.36 -15.24
N ALA A 85 -13.67 24.03 -15.29
CA ALA A 85 -14.61 23.16 -14.63
C ALA A 85 -14.55 23.48 -13.12
N PRO A 86 -15.69 23.55 -12.42
CA PRO A 86 -15.67 23.70 -10.97
C PRO A 86 -14.84 22.56 -10.38
N ALA A 87 -14.12 22.84 -9.30
CA ALA A 87 -13.53 21.79 -8.47
C ALA A 87 -14.67 20.95 -7.88
N ASP A 88 -15.07 19.91 -8.63
CA ASP A 88 -16.18 19.05 -8.27
C ASP A 88 -15.85 18.31 -6.97
N LYS A 89 -16.91 18.11 -6.17
CA LYS A 89 -16.96 17.29 -4.95
C LYS A 89 -16.11 16.02 -5.11
N PRO A 90 -15.54 15.44 -4.03
CA PRO A 90 -14.89 14.15 -4.16
C PRO A 90 -15.88 13.18 -4.82
N ALA A 91 -15.50 12.62 -5.97
CA ALA A 91 -16.22 11.53 -6.60
C ALA A 91 -16.53 10.51 -5.52
N THR A 92 -17.75 9.97 -5.51
CA THR A 92 -18.07 8.90 -4.55
C THR A 92 -17.06 7.77 -4.72
N ALA A 93 -16.78 7.00 -3.67
CA ALA A 93 -15.82 5.90 -3.74
C ALA A 93 -16.12 4.97 -4.93
N GLN A 94 -17.41 4.70 -5.15
CA GLN A 94 -17.91 3.97 -6.30
C GLN A 94 -17.51 4.62 -7.63
N GLN A 95 -17.80 5.90 -7.84
CA GLN A 95 -17.44 6.61 -9.08
C GLN A 95 -15.94 6.58 -9.34
N PHE A 96 -15.13 6.82 -8.30
CA PHE A 96 -13.68 6.79 -8.42
C PHE A 96 -13.16 5.39 -8.81
N LEU A 97 -13.66 4.33 -8.17
CA LEU A 97 -13.28 2.95 -8.48
C LEU A 97 -13.71 2.54 -9.90
N LEU A 98 -14.85 3.01 -10.39
CA LEU A 98 -15.29 2.76 -11.76
C LEU A 98 -14.36 3.45 -12.78
N VAL A 99 -13.93 4.68 -12.51
CA VAL A 99 -12.92 5.37 -13.33
C VAL A 99 -11.59 4.63 -13.29
N ALA A 100 -11.13 4.19 -12.10
CA ALA A 100 -9.91 3.40 -11.99
C ALA A 100 -10.00 2.10 -12.80
N ALA A 101 -11.16 1.42 -12.78
CA ALA A 101 -11.42 0.23 -13.58
C ALA A 101 -11.30 0.48 -15.09
N GLU A 102 -11.80 1.62 -15.58
CA GLU A 102 -11.66 2.02 -16.99
C GLU A 102 -10.19 2.30 -17.35
N GLN A 103 -9.46 3.01 -16.48
CA GLN A 103 -8.04 3.32 -16.73
C GLN A 103 -7.19 2.05 -16.83
N VAL A 104 -7.36 1.10 -15.90
CA VAL A 104 -6.56 -0.14 -15.94
C VAL A 104 -6.94 -1.05 -17.11
N ALA A 105 -8.20 -1.02 -17.57
CA ALA A 105 -8.66 -1.86 -18.68
C ALA A 105 -8.06 -1.47 -20.04
N VAL A 106 -7.52 -0.25 -20.17
CA VAL A 106 -6.83 0.21 -21.40
C VAL A 106 -5.39 -0.30 -21.46
N GLY A 107 -4.85 -0.82 -20.36
CA GLY A 107 -3.51 -1.42 -20.34
C GLY A 107 -3.44 -2.67 -21.21
N GLU A 108 -2.26 -2.95 -21.76
CA GLU A 108 -2.01 -4.20 -22.50
C GLU A 108 -1.67 -5.34 -21.54
N ALA A 109 -2.20 -6.53 -21.83
CA ALA A 109 -1.81 -7.74 -21.11
C ALA A 109 -0.37 -8.11 -21.47
N ALA A 110 0.56 -7.81 -20.57
CA ALA A 110 1.94 -8.27 -20.68
C ALA A 110 2.08 -9.72 -20.21
N THR A 111 3.12 -10.40 -20.71
CA THR A 111 3.52 -11.75 -20.29
C THR A 111 5.04 -11.81 -20.16
N GLY A 112 5.54 -12.78 -19.41
CA GLY A 112 6.98 -13.04 -19.32
C GLY A 112 7.28 -14.35 -18.60
N ARG A 113 8.56 -14.69 -18.53
CA ARG A 113 9.07 -15.85 -17.79
C ARG A 113 8.80 -15.75 -16.28
N TYR A 114 8.85 -14.54 -15.73
CA TYR A 114 8.58 -14.25 -14.32
C TYR A 114 7.59 -13.10 -14.16
N TRP A 115 6.63 -13.27 -13.26
CA TRP A 115 5.94 -12.13 -12.66
C TRP A 115 6.78 -11.65 -11.47
N THR A 116 7.28 -10.43 -11.57
CA THR A 116 8.12 -9.82 -10.54
C THR A 116 7.29 -8.84 -9.72
N THR A 117 7.39 -8.93 -8.40
CA THR A 117 6.81 -7.94 -7.48
C THR A 117 7.84 -7.54 -6.44
N THR A 118 7.95 -6.25 -6.19
CA THR A 118 8.72 -5.67 -5.10
C THR A 118 7.76 -4.90 -4.22
N THR A 119 7.71 -5.27 -2.95
CA THR A 119 6.85 -4.63 -1.96
C THR A 119 7.67 -4.19 -0.76
N GLU A 120 7.24 -3.11 -0.12
CA GLU A 120 7.65 -2.77 1.23
C GLU A 120 6.46 -2.97 2.17
N HIS A 121 6.66 -3.80 3.19
CA HIS A 121 5.68 -4.00 4.26
C HIS A 121 6.16 -3.29 5.52
N GLY A 122 5.28 -2.55 6.16
CA GLY A 122 5.51 -1.98 7.48
C GLY A 122 4.45 -2.46 8.46
N GLU A 123 4.87 -2.70 9.70
CA GLU A 123 4.01 -3.21 10.74
C GLU A 123 4.26 -2.48 12.06
N THR A 124 3.20 -1.94 12.64
CA THR A 124 3.25 -1.25 13.93
C THR A 124 3.31 -2.26 15.06
N ARG A 125 4.24 -2.05 15.99
CA ARG A 125 4.43 -2.85 17.20
C ARG A 125 4.53 -1.93 18.40
N GLN A 126 3.79 -2.26 19.45
CA GLN A 126 3.96 -1.62 20.74
C GLN A 126 5.12 -2.29 21.48
N VAL A 127 6.10 -1.51 21.90
CA VAL A 127 7.31 -1.97 22.58
C VAL A 127 7.65 -1.07 23.78
N GLY A 128 8.76 -1.38 24.45
CA GLY A 128 9.26 -0.61 25.58
C GLY A 128 8.67 -1.05 26.92
N PRO A 129 8.94 -0.29 27.99
CA PRO A 129 8.52 -0.63 29.35
C PRO A 129 7.01 -0.49 29.53
N LYS A 130 6.41 -1.35 30.35
CA LYS A 130 4.95 -1.33 30.63
C LYS A 130 4.43 0.03 31.14
N ALA A 131 5.24 0.77 31.88
CA ALA A 131 4.87 2.07 32.45
C ALA A 131 4.89 3.22 31.42
N GLY A 132 5.37 2.98 30.20
CA GLY A 132 5.43 3.98 29.14
C GLY A 132 5.76 3.32 27.80
N PRO A 133 4.87 2.48 27.26
CA PRO A 133 5.10 1.85 25.98
C PRO A 133 5.05 2.90 24.86
N TYR A 134 5.66 2.56 23.74
CA TYR A 134 5.65 3.37 22.52
C TYR A 134 5.56 2.47 21.30
N ASP A 135 5.11 3.04 20.19
CA ASP A 135 4.97 2.32 18.95
C ASP A 135 6.21 2.47 18.08
N ILE A 136 6.66 1.36 17.49
CA ILE A 136 7.64 1.31 16.41
C ILE A 136 6.98 0.76 15.15
N VAL A 137 7.49 1.15 13.98
CA VAL A 137 7.15 0.51 12.70
C VAL A 137 8.35 -0.33 12.27
N LEU A 138 8.18 -1.65 12.29
CA LEU A 138 9.13 -2.59 11.69
C LEU A 138 8.86 -2.63 10.19
N ARG A 139 9.90 -2.46 9.38
CA ARG A 139 9.79 -2.47 7.92
C ARG A 139 10.59 -3.59 7.30
N MET A 140 10.07 -4.14 6.22
CA MET A 140 10.76 -5.13 5.40
C MET A 140 10.42 -4.95 3.93
N THR A 141 11.35 -5.32 3.05
CA THR A 141 11.04 -5.50 1.62
C THR A 141 10.89 -6.97 1.30
N ALA A 142 9.96 -7.28 0.41
CA ALA A 142 9.83 -8.58 -0.23
C ALA A 142 9.96 -8.41 -1.74
N GLU A 143 10.79 -9.24 -2.36
CA GLU A 143 10.95 -9.29 -3.82
C GLU A 143 10.65 -10.71 -4.27
N ARG A 144 9.61 -10.87 -5.08
CA ARG A 144 9.14 -12.17 -5.59
C ARG A 144 9.34 -12.23 -7.08
N TRP A 145 9.88 -13.34 -7.52
CA TRP A 145 10.00 -13.74 -8.93
C TRP A 145 9.20 -15.02 -9.10
N MET A 146 7.95 -14.87 -9.54
CA MET A 146 7.03 -15.99 -9.69
C MET A 146 7.11 -16.54 -11.11
N ALA A 147 7.61 -17.77 -11.25
CA ALA A 147 7.76 -18.40 -12.55
C ALA A 147 6.40 -18.69 -13.22
N SER A 148 6.23 -18.27 -14.48
CA SER A 148 5.02 -18.58 -15.26
C SER A 148 4.95 -20.05 -15.69
N SER A 149 6.11 -20.72 -15.79
CA SER A 149 6.25 -22.11 -16.25
C SER A 149 6.78 -23.05 -15.16
N PRO A 150 6.36 -24.33 -15.12
CA PRO A 150 6.93 -25.32 -14.21
C PRO A 150 8.40 -25.65 -14.50
N LYS A 151 8.92 -25.24 -15.67
CA LYS A 151 10.32 -25.42 -16.05
C LYS A 151 11.27 -24.54 -15.24
N ASP A 152 10.74 -23.43 -14.71
CA ASP A 152 11.48 -22.44 -13.95
C ASP A 152 11.12 -22.51 -12.46
N LYS A 153 12.07 -22.12 -11.62
CA LYS A 153 11.87 -22.00 -10.16
C LYS A 153 11.45 -20.58 -9.82
N SER A 154 10.51 -20.43 -8.89
CA SER A 154 10.21 -19.14 -8.27
C SER A 154 11.21 -18.80 -7.17
N TRP A 155 11.42 -17.51 -6.94
CA TRP A 155 12.36 -16.98 -5.96
C TRP A 155 11.69 -15.92 -5.12
N GLU A 156 12.05 -15.87 -3.85
CA GLU A 156 11.53 -14.88 -2.93
C GLU A 156 12.66 -14.38 -2.03
N PHE A 157 12.86 -13.08 -2.00
CA PHE A 157 13.89 -12.44 -1.19
C PHE A 157 13.24 -11.52 -0.19
N TYR A 158 13.77 -11.53 1.03
CA TYR A 158 13.34 -10.65 2.11
C TYR A 158 14.51 -9.87 2.65
N GLN A 159 14.26 -8.62 3.02
CA GLN A 159 15.23 -7.80 3.71
C GLN A 159 14.53 -6.99 4.81
N SER A 160 15.01 -7.09 6.05
CA SER A 160 14.59 -6.17 7.09
C SER A 160 15.19 -4.79 6.81
N LEU A 161 14.36 -3.75 6.84
CA LEU A 161 14.79 -2.36 6.80
C LEU A 161 14.96 -1.76 8.20
N GLY A 162 14.80 -2.59 9.24
CA GLY A 162 14.87 -2.19 10.64
C GLY A 162 13.54 -1.65 11.15
N ALA A 163 13.58 -1.11 12.37
CA ALA A 163 12.41 -0.54 13.02
C ALA A 163 12.73 0.82 13.62
N ALA A 164 11.76 1.73 13.55
CA ALA A 164 11.89 3.09 14.07
C ALA A 164 10.61 3.51 14.79
N PRO A 165 10.68 4.46 15.75
CA PRO A 165 9.48 4.99 16.40
C PRO A 165 8.47 5.53 15.38
N ALA A 166 7.19 5.20 15.58
CA ALA A 166 6.12 5.47 14.61
C ALA A 166 5.79 6.96 14.47
N THR A 167 5.76 7.69 15.60
CA THR A 167 5.46 9.12 15.63
C THR A 167 6.56 9.92 16.35
N ALA A 168 6.46 11.25 16.29
CA ALA A 168 7.32 12.12 17.09
C ALA A 168 7.18 11.87 18.60
N ALA A 169 5.97 11.56 19.08
CA ALA A 169 5.74 11.22 20.48
C ALA A 169 6.40 9.88 20.86
N ASP A 170 6.33 8.88 19.97
CA ASP A 170 7.03 7.61 20.17
C ASP A 170 8.54 7.79 20.16
N LYS A 171 9.07 8.70 19.31
CA LYS A 171 10.49 9.01 19.27
C LYS A 171 11.00 9.59 20.59
N GLU A 172 10.23 10.47 21.21
CA GLU A 172 10.58 11.01 22.53
C GLU A 172 10.45 9.95 23.64
N ALA A 173 9.46 9.05 23.55
CA ALA A 173 9.33 7.92 24.47
C ALA A 173 10.51 6.92 24.33
N TRP A 174 10.88 6.58 23.10
CA TRP A 174 12.05 5.74 22.79
C TRP A 174 13.35 6.35 23.31
N LYS A 175 13.53 7.68 23.19
CA LYS A 175 14.67 8.39 23.79
C LYS A 175 14.69 8.28 25.31
N ARG A 176 13.54 8.45 25.97
CA ARG A 176 13.40 8.29 27.43
C ARG A 176 13.70 6.86 27.89
N ASP A 177 13.42 5.88 27.04
CA ASP A 177 13.74 4.46 27.24
C ASP A 177 15.23 4.13 26.95
N GLY A 178 16.07 5.14 26.73
CA GLY A 178 17.50 4.94 26.49
C GLY A 178 17.86 4.59 25.03
N SER A 179 16.93 4.79 24.10
CA SER A 179 17.12 4.53 22.65
C SER A 179 17.62 3.11 22.34
N PRO A 180 16.93 2.05 22.82
CA PRO A 180 17.37 0.68 22.59
C PRO A 180 17.47 0.37 21.10
N ALA A 181 18.50 -0.38 20.72
CA ALA A 181 18.73 -0.83 19.35
C ALA A 181 17.99 -2.14 19.01
N GLN A 182 17.37 -2.78 20.01
CA GLN A 182 16.64 -4.02 19.84
C GLN A 182 15.54 -4.16 20.90
N TRP A 183 14.47 -4.86 20.53
CA TRP A 183 13.36 -5.24 21.40
C TRP A 183 13.14 -6.75 21.29
N THR A 184 12.69 -7.36 22.39
CA THR A 184 12.39 -8.80 22.44
C THR A 184 10.93 -8.99 22.77
N GLU A 185 10.19 -9.58 21.84
CA GLU A 185 8.81 -9.98 22.05
C GLU A 185 8.78 -11.41 22.61
N PRO A 186 8.10 -11.64 23.74
CA PRO A 186 7.99 -12.98 24.31
C PRO A 186 7.17 -13.87 23.37
N ALA A 187 7.67 -15.07 23.10
CA ALA A 187 6.96 -16.07 22.31
C ALA A 187 6.23 -17.08 23.22
N PRO A 188 5.16 -17.74 22.73
CA PRO A 188 4.55 -18.87 23.42
C PRO A 188 5.56 -19.97 23.76
N LYS A 189 5.25 -20.76 24.81
CA LYS A 189 6.12 -21.85 25.26
C LYS A 189 6.46 -22.80 24.11
N GLY A 190 7.76 -23.02 23.87
CA GLY A 190 8.26 -23.88 22.79
C GLY A 190 8.67 -23.16 21.51
N MET A 191 8.45 -21.84 21.42
CA MET A 191 8.93 -21.00 20.32
C MET A 191 10.04 -20.05 20.79
N LYS A 192 10.92 -19.66 19.86
CA LYS A 192 11.95 -18.66 20.15
C LYS A 192 11.32 -17.26 20.21
N PRO A 193 11.75 -16.40 21.16
CA PRO A 193 11.35 -15.00 21.18
C PRO A 193 11.63 -14.31 19.84
N ILE A 194 10.79 -13.36 19.48
CA ILE A 194 11.01 -12.55 18.28
C ILE A 194 11.91 -11.38 18.69
N VAL A 195 13.06 -11.26 18.02
CA VAL A 195 13.98 -10.13 18.21
C VAL A 195 13.75 -9.13 17.08
N ILE A 196 13.36 -7.92 17.46
CA ILE A 196 13.15 -6.79 16.55
C ILE A 196 14.37 -5.90 16.65
N ALA A 197 15.10 -5.71 15.56
CA ALA A 197 16.27 -4.83 15.50
C ALA A 197 15.88 -3.45 14.94
N ALA A 198 16.44 -2.38 15.52
CA ALA A 198 16.29 -1.03 14.98
C ALA A 198 17.00 -0.88 13.63
N ALA A 199 18.15 -1.54 13.47
CA ALA A 199 18.90 -1.56 12.23
C ALA A 199 18.33 -2.60 11.24
N GLY A 200 18.46 -2.29 9.94
CA GLY A 200 18.18 -3.23 8.86
C GLY A 200 19.12 -4.42 8.84
N GLY A 201 18.73 -5.46 8.10
CA GLY A 201 19.47 -6.69 7.93
C GLY A 201 19.89 -6.93 6.48
N PRO A 202 20.70 -7.98 6.22
CA PRO A 202 21.02 -8.39 4.87
C PRO A 202 19.78 -8.95 4.16
N ARG A 203 19.73 -8.80 2.83
CA ARG A 203 18.77 -9.49 1.97
C ARG A 203 19.01 -10.99 2.02
N ARG A 204 17.95 -11.78 2.11
CA ARG A 204 18.01 -13.25 2.23
C ARG A 204 17.03 -13.90 1.29
N LEU A 205 17.47 -14.97 0.61
CA LEU A 205 16.58 -15.87 -0.10
C LEU A 205 15.74 -16.67 0.92
N ARG A 206 14.43 -16.67 0.73
CA ARG A 206 13.49 -17.50 1.47
C ARG A 206 12.92 -18.55 0.53
N THR A 207 12.89 -19.80 0.96
CA THR A 207 12.08 -20.82 0.31
C THR A 207 10.65 -20.69 0.87
N PRO A 208 9.62 -20.47 0.05
CA PRO A 208 8.24 -20.42 0.52
C PRO A 208 7.90 -21.71 1.28
N GLY A 209 7.44 -21.60 2.53
CA GLY A 209 7.02 -22.74 3.34
C GLY A 209 5.53 -22.99 3.15
N GLY A 210 5.13 -24.26 2.97
CA GLY A 210 3.73 -24.70 3.09
C GLY A 210 2.77 -24.34 1.95
N MET A 211 3.20 -23.60 0.93
CA MET A 211 2.45 -23.38 -0.32
C MET A 211 3.12 -24.14 -1.48
N GLY A 212 2.36 -24.48 -2.52
CA GLY A 212 2.98 -24.93 -3.76
C GLY A 212 3.99 -23.87 -4.23
N PRO A 213 5.14 -24.26 -4.80
CA PRO A 213 6.26 -23.34 -5.08
C PRO A 213 5.92 -22.18 -6.03
N ARG A 214 4.71 -22.16 -6.61
CA ARG A 214 4.21 -21.16 -7.55
C ARG A 214 2.78 -20.68 -7.23
N ASP A 215 2.24 -21.06 -6.08
CA ASP A 215 0.88 -20.65 -5.72
C ASP A 215 0.89 -19.19 -5.25
N TYR A 216 -0.18 -18.48 -5.60
CA TYR A 216 -0.50 -17.15 -5.09
C TYR A 216 -1.49 -17.26 -3.93
N LEU A 217 -1.69 -16.18 -3.18
CA LEU A 217 -2.76 -16.08 -2.18
C LEU A 217 -3.88 -15.21 -2.72
N LEU A 218 -5.11 -15.73 -2.71
CA LEU A 218 -6.32 -15.00 -3.04
C LEU A 218 -7.32 -15.16 -1.89
N GLY A 219 -7.61 -14.06 -1.18
CA GLY A 219 -8.44 -14.09 0.02
C GLY A 219 -7.87 -15.02 1.11
N GLY A 220 -6.54 -15.06 1.25
CA GLY A 220 -5.84 -15.91 2.21
C GLY A 220 -5.82 -17.41 1.87
N GLN A 221 -6.25 -17.81 0.67
CA GLN A 221 -6.21 -19.21 0.21
C GLN A 221 -5.27 -19.37 -0.99
N PRO A 222 -4.52 -20.49 -1.08
CA PRO A 222 -3.68 -20.78 -2.25
C PRO A 222 -4.50 -20.86 -3.55
N ILE A 223 -4.02 -20.20 -4.61
CA ILE A 223 -4.52 -20.32 -5.98
C ILE A 223 -3.35 -20.57 -6.94
N SER A 224 -3.50 -21.56 -7.83
CA SER A 224 -2.46 -21.87 -8.80
C SER A 224 -2.39 -20.81 -9.92
N PRO A 225 -1.25 -20.63 -10.61
CA PRO A 225 -1.14 -19.68 -11.72
C PRO A 225 -2.18 -19.90 -12.83
N ALA A 226 -2.49 -21.16 -13.14
CA ALA A 226 -3.48 -21.52 -14.15
C ALA A 226 -4.90 -21.13 -13.71
N ALA A 227 -5.26 -21.36 -12.45
CA ALA A 227 -6.56 -20.95 -11.91
C ALA A 227 -6.67 -19.42 -11.79
N LEU A 228 -5.57 -18.73 -11.47
CA LEU A 228 -5.53 -17.26 -11.43
C LEU A 228 -5.72 -16.65 -12.82
N SER A 229 -5.08 -17.22 -13.85
CA SER A 229 -5.21 -16.76 -15.24
C SER A 229 -6.60 -17.04 -15.84
N ALA A 230 -7.35 -17.98 -15.26
CA ALA A 230 -8.70 -18.34 -15.68
C ALA A 230 -9.81 -17.63 -14.86
N LEU A 231 -9.46 -16.61 -14.08
CA LEU A 231 -10.46 -15.83 -13.34
C LEU A 231 -11.41 -15.11 -14.31
N PRO A 232 -12.71 -15.04 -13.99
CA PRO A 232 -13.66 -14.26 -14.79
C PRO A 232 -13.33 -12.77 -14.79
N ASP A 233 -13.49 -12.12 -15.94
CA ASP A 233 -13.34 -10.69 -16.18
C ASP A 233 -14.67 -9.91 -16.08
N ASP A 234 -15.80 -10.61 -15.96
CA ASP A 234 -17.08 -10.02 -15.57
C ASP A 234 -17.18 -9.88 -14.03
N PRO A 235 -17.52 -8.69 -13.48
CA PRO A 235 -17.59 -8.48 -12.04
C PRO A 235 -18.56 -9.42 -11.30
N ALA A 236 -19.70 -9.75 -11.90
CA ALA A 236 -20.69 -10.62 -11.26
C ALA A 236 -20.23 -12.09 -11.27
N ALA A 237 -19.65 -12.55 -12.39
CA ALA A 237 -19.03 -13.86 -12.49
C ALA A 237 -17.83 -14.01 -11.54
N LEU A 238 -16.99 -12.98 -11.41
CA LEU A 238 -15.86 -12.94 -10.48
C LEU A 238 -16.35 -13.02 -9.03
N LYS A 239 -17.35 -12.21 -8.65
CA LYS A 239 -17.99 -12.29 -7.33
C LYS A 239 -18.53 -13.69 -7.05
N ALA A 240 -19.24 -14.28 -8.01
CA ALA A 240 -19.78 -15.63 -7.86
C ALA A 240 -18.67 -16.68 -7.72
N TYR A 241 -17.55 -16.53 -8.44
CA TYR A 241 -16.38 -17.39 -8.29
C TYR A 241 -15.79 -17.30 -6.87
N LEU A 242 -15.57 -16.10 -6.36
CA LEU A 242 -15.01 -15.87 -5.02
C LEU A 242 -15.95 -16.42 -3.93
N VAL A 243 -17.25 -16.12 -4.01
CA VAL A 243 -18.23 -16.63 -3.03
C VAL A 243 -18.27 -18.15 -2.98
N ARG A 244 -18.14 -18.85 -4.12
CA ARG A 244 -18.09 -20.32 -4.15
C ARG A 244 -16.84 -20.89 -3.45
N LYS A 245 -15.73 -20.14 -3.43
CA LYS A 245 -14.49 -20.53 -2.77
C LYS A 245 -14.45 -20.16 -1.29
N HIS A 246 -15.28 -19.20 -0.88
CA HIS A 246 -15.42 -18.81 0.51
C HIS A 246 -16.07 -19.93 1.34
N LYS A 247 -15.35 -20.42 2.35
CA LYS A 247 -15.98 -21.20 3.43
C LYS A 247 -16.70 -20.19 4.31
N ASP A 248 -18.02 -20.30 4.47
CA ASP A 248 -18.80 -19.33 5.24
C ASP A 248 -18.35 -19.31 6.71
N THR A 249 -17.65 -18.24 7.11
CA THR A 249 -17.05 -18.11 8.45
C THR A 249 -17.54 -16.90 9.23
N GLY A 250 -18.59 -16.18 8.80
CA GLY A 250 -18.98 -14.94 9.49
C GLY A 250 -20.18 -14.17 8.96
N GLY A 251 -21.10 -14.80 8.21
CA GLY A 251 -22.29 -14.11 7.71
C GLY A 251 -21.97 -13.04 6.66
N LEU A 252 -22.84 -12.03 6.53
CA LEU A 252 -22.71 -11.00 5.47
C LEU A 252 -21.45 -10.13 5.61
N GLU A 253 -21.10 -9.70 6.82
CA GLU A 253 -19.90 -8.89 7.06
C GLU A 253 -18.61 -9.68 6.79
N GLY A 254 -18.54 -10.94 7.25
CA GLY A 254 -17.42 -11.82 6.96
C GLY A 254 -17.28 -12.13 5.46
N ARG A 255 -18.40 -12.26 4.74
CA ARG A 255 -18.41 -12.42 3.29
C ARG A 255 -17.91 -11.17 2.56
N ASN A 256 -18.36 -9.98 2.96
CA ASN A 256 -17.92 -8.73 2.35
C ASN A 256 -16.44 -8.46 2.64
N ASP A 257 -15.98 -8.76 3.85
CA ASP A 257 -14.56 -8.71 4.21
C ASP A 257 -13.72 -9.64 3.33
N TYR A 258 -14.16 -10.89 3.15
CA TYR A 258 -13.49 -11.81 2.24
C TYR A 258 -13.49 -11.31 0.78
N LEU A 259 -14.61 -10.77 0.29
CA LEU A 259 -14.72 -10.22 -1.07
C LEU A 259 -13.80 -9.03 -1.27
N PHE A 260 -13.75 -8.11 -0.29
CA PHE A 260 -12.86 -6.96 -0.33
C PHE A 260 -11.39 -7.39 -0.36
N ASN A 261 -10.95 -8.21 0.60
CA ASN A 261 -9.54 -8.68 0.66
C ASN A 261 -9.15 -9.50 -0.59
N SER A 262 -10.09 -10.26 -1.17
CA SER A 262 -9.82 -11.00 -2.41
C SER A 262 -9.67 -10.05 -3.61
N ALA A 263 -10.56 -9.07 -3.75
CA ALA A 263 -10.49 -8.11 -4.85
C ALA A 263 -9.30 -7.15 -4.70
N ASP A 264 -8.96 -6.78 -3.47
CA ASP A 264 -7.77 -5.98 -3.17
C ASP A 264 -6.49 -6.68 -3.66
N ALA A 265 -6.31 -7.96 -3.33
CA ALA A 265 -5.15 -8.74 -3.80
C ALA A 265 -5.05 -8.77 -5.34
N LEU A 266 -6.18 -8.92 -6.04
CA LEU A 266 -6.23 -8.89 -7.51
C LEU A 266 -5.79 -7.55 -8.08
N VAL A 267 -6.18 -6.47 -7.40
CA VAL A 267 -5.85 -5.10 -7.79
C VAL A 267 -4.40 -4.74 -7.47
N LEU A 268 -3.90 -5.17 -6.31
CA LEU A 268 -2.66 -4.70 -5.72
C LEU A 268 -1.42 -5.39 -6.29
N GLU A 269 -1.36 -6.73 -6.31
CA GLU A 269 -0.10 -7.44 -6.58
C GLU A 269 -0.20 -8.65 -7.53
N LEU A 270 -1.40 -9.19 -7.74
CA LEU A 270 -1.54 -10.43 -8.52
C LEU A 270 -1.39 -10.20 -10.04
N PRO A 271 -0.74 -11.14 -10.76
CA PRO A 271 -0.61 -11.09 -12.22
C PRO A 271 -1.93 -11.51 -12.89
N VAL A 272 -2.89 -10.60 -12.87
CA VAL A 272 -4.15 -10.75 -13.58
C VAL A 272 -4.20 -9.82 -14.78
N THR A 273 -5.03 -10.19 -15.75
CA THR A 273 -5.24 -9.36 -16.94
C THR A 273 -5.84 -8.00 -16.56
N PRO A 274 -5.65 -6.97 -17.40
CA PRO A 274 -6.32 -5.67 -17.26
C PRO A 274 -7.83 -5.77 -16.98
N GLU A 275 -8.51 -6.69 -17.66
CA GLU A 275 -9.96 -6.89 -17.56
C GLU A 275 -10.36 -7.49 -16.22
N VAL A 276 -9.64 -8.52 -15.74
CA VAL A 276 -9.87 -9.10 -14.39
C VAL A 276 -9.58 -8.06 -13.30
N ARG A 277 -8.55 -7.23 -13.47
CA ARG A 277 -8.24 -6.13 -12.55
C ARG A 277 -9.38 -5.09 -12.52
N ALA A 278 -9.90 -4.71 -13.69
CA ALA A 278 -11.04 -3.83 -13.81
C ALA A 278 -12.31 -4.46 -13.17
N ALA A 279 -12.50 -5.77 -13.33
CA ALA A 279 -13.60 -6.51 -12.70
C ALA A 279 -13.52 -6.47 -11.17
N ALA A 280 -12.32 -6.61 -10.61
CA ALA A 280 -12.07 -6.51 -9.19
C ALA A 280 -12.38 -5.10 -8.65
N TYR A 281 -11.97 -4.03 -9.37
CA TYR A 281 -12.37 -2.67 -9.02
C TYR A 281 -13.88 -2.46 -9.02
N LYS A 282 -14.58 -2.93 -10.06
CA LYS A 282 -16.05 -2.87 -10.16
C LYS A 282 -16.72 -3.67 -9.05
N LEU A 283 -16.14 -4.81 -8.65
CA LEU A 283 -16.61 -5.60 -7.51
C LEU A 283 -16.50 -4.79 -6.22
N ILE A 284 -15.34 -4.19 -5.92
CA ILE A 284 -15.15 -3.34 -4.74
C ILE A 284 -16.15 -2.18 -4.77
N ALA A 285 -16.36 -1.55 -5.93
CA ALA A 285 -17.29 -0.43 -6.09
C ALA A 285 -18.75 -0.77 -5.76
N GLY A 286 -19.11 -2.06 -5.86
CA GLY A 286 -20.44 -2.58 -5.53
C GLY A 286 -20.55 -3.18 -4.12
N LEU A 287 -19.53 -3.06 -3.27
CA LEU A 287 -19.60 -3.49 -1.87
C LEU A 287 -20.20 -2.39 -0.99
N ASP A 288 -21.09 -2.81 -0.08
CA ASP A 288 -21.59 -1.93 0.97
C ASP A 288 -20.46 -1.57 1.96
N GLY A 289 -20.45 -0.34 2.45
CA GLY A 289 -19.48 0.13 3.44
C GLY A 289 -18.16 0.67 2.86
N ILE A 290 -18.08 0.80 1.53
CA ILE A 290 -16.95 1.44 0.85
C ILE A 290 -17.09 2.95 0.88
N THR A 291 -16.03 3.62 1.31
CA THR A 291 -15.98 5.08 1.50
C THR A 291 -14.75 5.67 0.84
N SER A 292 -14.86 6.91 0.35
CA SER A 292 -13.72 7.65 -0.21
C SER A 292 -13.14 8.50 0.89
N LEU A 293 -11.82 8.43 1.08
CA LEU A 293 -11.08 9.30 1.99
C LEU A 293 -10.43 10.48 1.24
N GLY A 294 -10.63 10.56 -0.08
CA GLY A 294 -10.04 11.58 -0.92
C GLY A 294 -8.54 11.38 -1.13
N THR A 295 -7.84 12.47 -1.44
CA THR A 295 -6.40 12.46 -1.68
C THR A 295 -5.63 12.20 -0.40
N VAL A 296 -4.76 11.20 -0.43
CA VAL A 296 -3.84 10.85 0.65
C VAL A 296 -2.41 10.80 0.13
N THR A 297 -1.47 10.73 1.06
CA THR A 297 -0.06 10.48 0.77
C THR A 297 0.32 9.17 1.44
N ASP A 298 0.87 8.22 0.67
CA ASP A 298 1.32 6.95 1.23
C ASP A 298 2.63 7.10 2.03
N GLN A 299 3.10 5.99 2.59
CA GLN A 299 4.28 5.92 3.45
C GLN A 299 5.60 6.28 2.72
N HIS A 300 5.60 6.29 1.39
CA HIS A 300 6.73 6.73 0.55
C HIS A 300 6.55 8.17 0.03
N GLY A 301 5.52 8.89 0.45
CA GLY A 301 5.27 10.25 -0.01
C GLY A 301 4.54 10.34 -1.35
N ARG A 302 4.07 9.22 -1.93
CA ARG A 302 3.34 9.21 -3.20
C ARG A 302 1.91 9.64 -2.97
N LYS A 303 1.42 10.55 -3.82
CA LYS A 303 0.02 11.00 -3.77
C LYS A 303 -0.88 9.98 -4.47
N GLY A 304 -2.00 9.66 -3.84
CA GLY A 304 -3.04 8.81 -4.41
C GLY A 304 -4.41 9.18 -3.84
N VAL A 305 -5.45 8.47 -4.27
CA VAL A 305 -6.79 8.56 -3.67
C VAL A 305 -7.04 7.28 -2.89
N ALA A 306 -7.43 7.42 -1.62
CA ALA A 306 -7.73 6.28 -0.76
C ALA A 306 -9.22 5.95 -0.78
N VAL A 307 -9.52 4.67 -1.00
CA VAL A 307 -10.84 4.08 -0.79
C VAL A 307 -10.75 3.12 0.38
N ALA A 308 -11.70 3.21 1.31
CA ALA A 308 -11.66 2.50 2.57
C ALA A 308 -12.86 1.58 2.75
N TYR A 309 -12.58 0.34 3.16
CA TYR A 309 -13.55 -0.60 3.69
C TYR A 309 -13.43 -0.62 5.22
N THR A 310 -14.53 -0.33 5.91
CA THR A 310 -14.54 -0.29 7.39
C THR A 310 -15.36 -1.45 7.93
N ARG A 311 -14.69 -2.34 8.66
CA ARG A 311 -15.31 -3.44 9.41
C ARG A 311 -15.61 -2.99 10.84
N ARG A 312 -16.76 -3.41 11.36
CA ARG A 312 -17.09 -3.24 12.78
C ARG A 312 -16.57 -4.47 13.52
N GLY A 313 -15.63 -4.25 14.43
CA GLY A 313 -15.19 -5.27 15.37
C GLY A 313 -16.12 -5.35 16.57
N ASP A 314 -15.88 -6.37 17.40
CA ASP A 314 -16.53 -6.50 18.71
C ASP A 314 -16.17 -5.29 19.60
N ALA A 315 -17.08 -4.92 20.51
CA ALA A 315 -16.90 -3.84 21.49
C ALA A 315 -16.60 -2.43 20.91
N GLY A 316 -16.96 -2.16 19.65
CA GLY A 316 -16.94 -0.81 19.05
C GLY A 316 -15.60 -0.38 18.43
N ALA A 317 -14.57 -1.22 18.50
CA ALA A 317 -13.36 -1.07 17.70
C ALA A 317 -13.70 -1.22 16.21
N ARG A 318 -13.14 -0.36 15.35
CA ARG A 318 -13.36 -0.42 13.91
C ARG A 318 -12.03 -0.64 13.21
N ALA A 319 -11.94 -1.71 12.42
CA ALA A 319 -10.81 -1.94 11.54
C ALA A 319 -11.13 -1.33 10.17
N GLN A 320 -10.17 -0.63 9.57
CA GLN A 320 -10.34 -0.01 8.26
C GLN A 320 -9.18 -0.39 7.37
N THR A 321 -9.47 -1.06 6.25
CA THR A 321 -8.50 -1.29 5.19
C THR A 321 -8.65 -0.19 4.15
N ARG A 322 -7.54 0.41 3.73
CA ARG A 322 -7.48 1.49 2.74
C ARG A 322 -6.67 1.03 1.53
N LEU A 323 -7.28 1.08 0.37
CA LEU A 323 -6.63 0.89 -0.91
C LEU A 323 -6.30 2.26 -1.50
N ILE A 324 -5.02 2.57 -1.67
CA ILE A 324 -4.52 3.82 -2.23
C ILE A 324 -4.22 3.61 -3.70
N ILE A 325 -4.87 4.40 -4.57
CA ILE A 325 -4.83 4.22 -6.02
C ILE A 325 -4.26 5.49 -6.66
N ASP A 326 -3.40 5.34 -7.67
CA ASP A 326 -2.97 6.44 -8.51
C ASP A 326 -4.16 6.88 -9.40
N PRO A 327 -4.71 8.09 -9.20
CA PRO A 327 -5.88 8.54 -9.95
C PRO A 327 -5.59 8.72 -11.45
N ARG A 328 -4.32 8.78 -11.87
CA ARG A 328 -3.95 8.96 -13.28
C ARG A 328 -3.94 7.67 -14.07
N THR A 329 -3.55 6.57 -13.45
CA THR A 329 -3.33 5.29 -14.12
C THR A 329 -4.33 4.22 -13.68
N GLY A 330 -4.99 4.43 -12.54
CA GLY A 330 -5.84 3.42 -11.91
C GLY A 330 -5.05 2.30 -11.26
N HIS A 331 -3.71 2.33 -11.22
CA HIS A 331 -2.92 1.32 -10.52
C HIS A 331 -2.95 1.55 -9.00
N ALA A 332 -3.10 0.48 -8.24
CA ALA A 332 -2.94 0.52 -6.80
C ALA A 332 -1.47 0.78 -6.42
N LEU A 333 -1.28 1.71 -5.48
CA LEU A 333 0.01 2.10 -4.94
C LEU A 333 0.30 1.39 -3.63
N ALA A 334 -0.72 1.25 -2.79
CA ALA A 334 -0.56 0.74 -1.44
C ALA A 334 -1.87 0.22 -0.85
N GLU A 335 -1.75 -0.68 0.11
CA GLU A 335 -2.78 -1.04 1.07
C GLU A 335 -2.34 -0.59 2.47
N GLU A 336 -3.26 -0.06 3.28
CA GLU A 336 -3.03 0.23 4.69
C GLU A 336 -4.14 -0.37 5.56
N SER A 337 -3.76 -0.92 6.72
CA SER A 337 -4.69 -1.35 7.75
C SER A 337 -4.66 -0.38 8.93
N TRP A 338 -5.83 0.08 9.36
CA TRP A 338 -6.00 1.05 10.43
C TRP A 338 -6.93 0.52 11.51
N HIS A 339 -6.60 0.84 12.77
CA HIS A 339 -7.54 0.76 13.87
C HIS A 339 -8.12 2.15 14.10
N LEU A 340 -9.44 2.29 14.01
CA LEU A 340 -10.13 3.56 14.23
C LEU A 340 -10.67 3.63 15.66
N GLY A 341 -10.45 4.76 16.33
CA GLY A 341 -10.80 4.97 17.72
C GLY A 341 -10.79 6.44 18.12
N ALA A 342 -10.49 6.74 19.38
CA ALA A 342 -10.27 8.13 19.82
C ALA A 342 -9.07 8.78 19.10
N ARG A 343 -8.09 7.95 18.73
CA ARG A 343 -7.01 8.29 17.80
C ARG A 343 -6.87 7.11 16.85
N ASP A 344 -6.94 7.40 15.56
CA ASP A 344 -6.71 6.39 14.54
C ASP A 344 -5.24 5.98 14.58
N LYS A 345 -4.99 4.68 14.44
CA LYS A 345 -3.66 4.09 14.50
C LYS A 345 -3.42 3.22 13.28
N LEU A 346 -2.35 3.51 12.54
CA LEU A 346 -1.88 2.64 11.46
C LEU A 346 -1.35 1.34 12.07
N MET A 347 -1.89 0.21 11.64
CA MET A 347 -1.49 -1.13 12.08
C MET A 347 -0.43 -1.72 11.17
N SER A 348 -0.65 -1.61 9.87
CA SER A 348 0.29 -2.11 8.86
C SER A 348 0.06 -1.41 7.53
N TYR A 349 1.04 -1.54 6.65
CA TYR A 349 0.92 -1.12 5.26
C TYR A 349 1.68 -2.08 4.34
N THR A 350 1.26 -2.13 3.09
CA THR A 350 1.99 -2.75 1.99
C THR A 350 2.07 -1.74 0.86
N LEU A 351 3.28 -1.37 0.46
CA LEU A 351 3.55 -0.53 -0.71
C LEU A 351 3.96 -1.40 -1.89
N ILE A 352 3.41 -1.13 -3.07
CA ILE A 352 3.91 -1.68 -4.32
C ILE A 352 4.97 -0.74 -4.88
N THR A 353 6.23 -1.17 -4.88
CA THR A 353 7.36 -0.37 -5.40
C THR A 353 7.82 -0.85 -6.77
N GLY A 354 7.39 -2.05 -7.18
CA GLY A 354 7.49 -2.54 -8.56
C GLY A 354 6.62 -3.77 -8.80
N ALA A 355 5.99 -3.86 -9.95
CA ALA A 355 5.22 -5.03 -10.38
C ALA A 355 5.25 -5.12 -11.92
N ALA A 356 5.87 -6.16 -12.47
CA ALA A 356 6.02 -6.30 -13.91
C ALA A 356 6.32 -7.75 -14.33
N TRP A 357 5.94 -8.10 -15.55
CA TRP A 357 6.48 -9.27 -16.22
C TRP A 357 7.92 -9.01 -16.67
N SER A 358 8.77 -10.02 -16.53
CA SER A 358 10.18 -9.98 -16.95
C SER A 358 10.63 -11.34 -17.49
N ASP A 359 11.49 -11.30 -18.51
CA ASP A 359 12.21 -12.47 -19.04
C ASP A 359 13.64 -12.58 -18.48
N ASP A 360 14.04 -11.64 -17.62
CA ASP A 360 15.37 -11.60 -17.02
C ASP A 360 15.60 -12.80 -16.10
N ALA A 361 16.88 -13.10 -15.87
CA ALA A 361 17.26 -14.07 -14.86
C ALA A 361 16.99 -13.50 -13.45
N PRO A 362 16.45 -14.31 -12.52
CA PRO A 362 16.28 -13.87 -11.14
C PRO A 362 17.65 -13.56 -10.52
N PRO A 363 17.71 -12.60 -9.56
CA PRO A 363 18.97 -12.19 -8.94
C PRO A 363 19.72 -13.37 -8.33
N SER A 364 21.05 -13.37 -8.43
CA SER A 364 21.88 -14.32 -7.69
C SER A 364 21.76 -14.09 -6.18
N LYS A 365 22.04 -15.15 -5.40
CA LYS A 365 22.00 -15.14 -3.92
C LYS A 365 22.86 -14.07 -3.29
#